data_AF-A0A1H5ZLE8-F1
#
_entry.id   AF-A0A1H5ZLE8-F1
#
_cell.length_a   1.000
_cell.length_b   1.000
_cell.length_c   1.000
_cell.angle_alpha   90.00
_cell.angle_beta   90.00
_cell.angle_gamma   90.00
#
_symmetry.space_group_name_H-M   'P 1'
#
loop_
_entity.id
_entity.type
_entity.pdbx_description
1 polymer ?
#
loop_
_entity_poly.entity_id
_entity_poly.type
_entity_poly.pdbx_seq_one_letter_code
_entity_poly.pdbx_strand_id
1 'polypeptide(L)'
;MMLRRETIVGKLIGIVFAAVTLTACQSSQEAAKLVRSEWVGQRADAFFVANGPPRDSFPREGGGMIHTWRGGDATITRPGQLQARQTVSPAYDGRPMRGAIVNYQPPQQLNYFCEMQITADNQDIIESIRISRDTAGTGFSFSRCSELFAR
;
A
#
# COMPACT_ATOMS: atom_id res chain seq x y z
N MET A 1 -28.62 18.74 -33.79
CA MET A 1 -27.85 17.50 -33.55
C MET A 1 -26.80 17.78 -32.46
N MET A 2 -27.19 17.87 -31.18
CA MET A 2 -26.35 18.51 -30.15
C MET A 2 -26.65 18.02 -28.71
N LEU A 3 -26.91 16.71 -28.52
CA LEU A 3 -27.36 16.16 -27.23
C LEU A 3 -26.75 14.78 -26.89
N ARG A 4 -25.46 14.54 -27.20
CA ARG A 4 -24.80 13.25 -26.87
C ARG A 4 -23.37 13.31 -26.33
N ARG A 5 -22.70 14.47 -26.28
CA ARG A 5 -21.28 14.53 -25.85
C ARG A 5 -21.10 14.57 -24.33
N GLU A 6 -22.00 15.23 -23.59
CA GLU A 6 -21.78 15.50 -22.16
C GLU A 6 -22.06 14.30 -21.25
N THR A 7 -23.04 13.45 -21.59
CA THR A 7 -23.36 12.23 -20.83
C THR A 7 -22.31 11.14 -20.97
N ILE A 8 -21.59 11.09 -22.10
CA ILE A 8 -20.54 10.08 -22.34
C ILE A 8 -19.29 10.39 -21.50
N VAL A 9 -18.91 11.66 -21.39
CA VAL A 9 -17.75 12.09 -20.59
C VAL A 9 -18.00 11.85 -19.10
N GLY A 10 -19.19 12.16 -18.58
CA GLY A 10 -19.55 11.88 -17.18
C GLY A 10 -19.54 10.37 -16.85
N LYS A 11 -20.01 9.53 -17.78
CA LYS A 11 -20.00 8.06 -17.60
C LYS A 11 -18.59 7.46 -17.67
N LEU A 12 -17.75 7.96 -18.58
CA LEU A 12 -16.35 7.52 -18.71
C LEU A 12 -15.51 7.95 -17.50
N ILE A 13 -15.69 9.17 -16.99
CA ILE A 13 -15.02 9.61 -15.76
C ILE A 13 -15.46 8.76 -14.57
N GLY A 14 -16.76 8.47 -14.43
CA GLY A 14 -17.27 7.58 -13.38
C GLY A 14 -16.69 6.17 -13.43
N ILE A 15 -16.52 5.59 -14.62
CA ILE A 15 -15.93 4.24 -14.80
C ILE A 15 -14.42 4.24 -14.53
N VAL A 16 -13.69 5.28 -14.96
CA VAL A 16 -12.24 5.38 -14.72
C VAL A 16 -11.93 5.56 -13.23
N PHE A 17 -12.71 6.34 -12.48
CA PHE A 17 -12.51 6.51 -11.03
C PHE A 17 -12.78 5.23 -10.22
N ALA A 18 -13.75 4.41 -10.64
CA ALA A 18 -14.03 3.13 -9.98
C ALA A 18 -12.95 2.06 -10.24
N ALA A 19 -12.23 2.13 -11.36
CA ALA A 19 -11.20 1.17 -11.72
C ALA A 19 -9.89 1.36 -10.93
N VAL A 20 -9.53 2.60 -10.58
CA VAL A 20 -8.23 2.92 -9.93
C VAL A 20 -8.17 2.47 -8.47
N THR A 21 -9.30 2.36 -7.76
CA THR A 21 -9.32 1.89 -6.37
C THR A 21 -9.15 0.38 -6.25
N LEU A 22 -9.48 -0.39 -7.31
CA LEU A 22 -9.40 -1.86 -7.30
C LEU A 22 -7.97 -2.38 -7.47
N THR A 23 -7.10 -1.63 -8.15
CA THR A 23 -5.74 -2.10 -8.48
C THR A 23 -4.82 -2.18 -7.26
N ALA A 24 -5.03 -1.34 -6.25
CA ALA A 24 -4.22 -1.36 -5.02
C ALA A 24 -4.51 -2.57 -4.13
N CYS A 25 -5.77 -3.02 -4.07
CA CYS A 25 -6.12 -4.23 -3.31
C CYS A 25 -5.62 -5.51 -4.02
N GLN A 26 -5.60 -5.48 -5.35
CA GLN A 26 -5.22 -6.61 -6.18
C GLN A 26 -3.74 -6.98 -6.04
N SER A 27 -2.83 -6.00 -5.94
CA SER A 27 -1.39 -6.26 -5.81
C SER A 27 -1.02 -6.93 -4.48
N SER A 28 -1.61 -6.50 -3.36
CA SER A 28 -1.45 -7.16 -2.07
C SER A 28 -2.01 -8.58 -2.07
N GLN A 29 -3.15 -8.80 -2.73
CA GLN A 29 -3.77 -10.12 -2.81
C GLN A 29 -2.94 -11.10 -3.64
N GLU A 30 -2.33 -10.64 -4.72
CA GLU A 30 -1.40 -11.42 -5.54
C GLU A 30 -0.15 -11.82 -4.75
N ALA A 31 0.48 -10.87 -4.05
CA ALA A 31 1.61 -11.16 -3.15
C ALA A 31 1.25 -12.23 -2.11
N ALA A 32 0.05 -12.11 -1.52
CA ALA A 32 -0.45 -13.06 -0.55
C ALA A 32 -0.68 -14.45 -1.16
N LYS A 33 -1.03 -14.53 -2.45
CA LYS A 33 -1.19 -15.81 -3.16
C LYS A 33 0.18 -16.47 -3.39
N LEU A 34 1.16 -15.70 -3.86
CA LEU A 34 2.51 -16.18 -4.16
C LEU A 34 3.21 -16.73 -2.91
N VAL A 35 3.27 -15.95 -1.84
CA VAL A 35 3.92 -16.38 -0.59
C VAL A 35 3.23 -17.62 0.00
N ARG A 36 1.90 -17.73 -0.10
CA ARG A 36 1.18 -18.92 0.35
C ARG A 36 1.51 -20.14 -0.49
N SER A 37 1.52 -19.99 -1.81
CA SER A 37 1.80 -21.12 -2.71
C SER A 37 3.22 -21.65 -2.56
N GLU A 38 4.16 -20.80 -2.16
CA GLU A 38 5.52 -21.22 -1.89
C GLU A 38 5.63 -21.87 -0.52
N TRP A 39 5.12 -21.25 0.55
CA TRP A 39 5.49 -21.59 1.93
C TRP A 39 4.47 -22.38 2.73
N VAL A 40 3.18 -22.41 2.36
CA VAL A 40 2.19 -23.21 3.09
C VAL A 40 2.52 -24.69 2.97
N GLY A 41 2.52 -25.40 4.10
CA GLY A 41 2.96 -26.80 4.21
C GLY A 41 4.47 -26.98 4.43
N GLN A 42 5.27 -25.91 4.39
CA GLN A 42 6.68 -25.95 4.77
C GLN A 42 6.86 -25.63 6.26
N ARG A 43 8.05 -25.89 6.80
CA ARG A 43 8.39 -25.50 8.18
C ARG A 43 8.61 -23.99 8.30
N ALA A 44 8.16 -23.40 9.41
CA ALA A 44 8.29 -21.97 9.66
C ALA A 44 9.77 -21.55 9.80
N ASP A 45 10.62 -22.40 10.39
CA ASP A 45 12.06 -22.14 10.46
C ASP A 45 12.71 -21.97 9.08
N ALA A 46 12.34 -22.77 8.09
CA ALA A 46 12.82 -22.63 6.71
C ALA A 46 12.43 -21.27 6.11
N PHE A 47 11.20 -20.82 6.36
CA PHE A 47 10.76 -19.48 5.96
C PHE A 47 11.62 -18.40 6.63
N PHE A 48 11.89 -18.51 7.93
CA PHE A 48 12.66 -17.51 8.67
C PHE A 48 14.15 -17.50 8.30
N VAL A 49 14.72 -18.64 7.91
CA VAL A 49 16.07 -18.70 7.34
C VAL A 49 16.14 -17.95 6.01
N ALA A 50 15.13 -18.11 5.16
CA ALA A 50 15.11 -17.47 3.84
C ALA A 50 14.74 -15.98 3.88
N ASN A 51 13.86 -15.57 4.80
CA ASN A 51 13.23 -14.25 4.80
C ASN A 51 13.57 -13.40 6.05
N GLY A 52 14.30 -13.96 7.01
CA GLY A 52 14.64 -13.32 8.28
C GLY A 52 13.72 -13.74 9.43
N PRO A 53 14.15 -13.50 10.68
CA PRO A 53 13.45 -13.96 11.88
C PRO A 53 12.07 -13.31 12.04
N PRO A 54 11.15 -13.95 12.77
CA PRO A 54 9.90 -13.30 13.13
C PRO A 54 10.18 -12.12 14.06
N ARG A 55 9.36 -11.08 13.96
CA ARG A 55 9.36 -9.94 14.88
C ARG A 55 8.86 -10.35 16.25
N ASP A 56 7.73 -11.07 16.27
CA ASP A 56 7.08 -11.54 17.49
C ASP A 56 6.53 -12.95 17.25
N SER A 57 6.38 -13.74 18.31
CA SER A 57 5.81 -15.09 18.24
C SER A 57 4.95 -15.37 19.46
N PHE A 58 3.77 -15.93 19.24
CA PHE A 58 2.78 -16.17 20.28
C PHE A 58 2.26 -17.61 20.20
N PRO A 59 2.13 -18.33 21.33
CA PRO A 59 1.48 -19.63 21.33
C PRO A 59 -0.02 -19.47 21.00
N ARG A 60 -0.58 -20.45 20.29
CA ARG A 60 -2.01 -20.50 19.95
C ARG A 60 -2.77 -21.44 20.90
N GLU A 61 -4.03 -21.12 21.21
CA GLU A 61 -4.93 -22.07 21.89
C GLU A 61 -5.14 -23.32 21.03
N GLY A 62 -4.89 -24.51 21.60
CA GLY A 62 -4.89 -25.78 20.85
C GLY A 62 -3.51 -26.20 20.32
N GLY A 63 -2.47 -25.40 20.58
CA GLY A 63 -1.09 -25.67 20.22
C GLY A 63 -0.63 -24.97 18.92
N GLY A 64 0.68 -25.00 18.71
CA GLY A 64 1.36 -24.35 17.59
C GLY A 64 1.65 -22.88 17.89
N MET A 65 2.05 -22.15 16.85
CA MET A 65 2.58 -20.80 16.98
C MET A 65 1.95 -19.85 15.95
N ILE A 66 1.71 -18.61 16.37
CA ILE A 66 1.41 -17.49 15.48
C ILE A 66 2.63 -16.58 15.50
N HIS A 67 3.31 -16.47 14.36
CA HIS A 67 4.44 -15.59 14.17
C HIS A 67 4.01 -14.31 13.47
N THR A 68 4.44 -13.16 14.00
CA THR A 68 4.38 -11.89 13.28
C THR A 68 5.73 -11.69 12.60
N TRP A 69 5.76 -11.71 11.27
CA TRP A 69 6.94 -11.40 10.47
C TRP A 69 6.80 -10.02 9.84
N ARG A 70 7.93 -9.31 9.73
CA ARG A 70 8.00 -8.02 9.04
C ARG A 70 9.26 -7.97 8.19
N GLY A 71 9.12 -7.47 6.97
CA GLY A 71 10.25 -7.31 6.07
C GLY A 71 10.06 -6.19 5.04
N GLY A 72 11.13 -5.96 4.28
CA GLY A 72 11.19 -4.90 3.28
C GLY A 72 11.14 -3.51 3.88
N ASP A 73 11.65 -3.30 5.09
CA ASP A 73 11.72 -1.97 5.68
C ASP A 73 12.49 -0.99 4.78
N ALA A 74 11.86 0.14 4.46
CA ALA A 74 12.47 1.23 3.75
C ALA A 74 11.92 2.56 4.27
N THR A 75 12.79 3.55 4.38
CA THR A 75 12.42 4.89 4.82
C THR A 75 12.89 5.91 3.81
N ILE A 76 11.96 6.73 3.31
CA ILE A 76 12.24 7.77 2.32
C ILE A 76 11.78 9.12 2.85
N THR A 77 12.60 10.14 2.67
CA THR A 77 12.24 11.52 3.00
C THR A 77 11.65 12.20 1.76
N ARG A 78 10.36 12.52 1.81
CA ARG A 78 9.73 13.40 0.83
C ARG A 78 10.10 14.85 1.17
N PRO A 79 10.73 15.60 0.25
CA PRO A 79 11.09 16.98 0.52
C PRO A 79 9.84 17.85 0.72
N GLY A 80 10.00 18.95 1.46
CA GLY A 80 8.94 19.93 1.61
C GLY A 80 8.62 20.61 0.28
N GLN A 81 7.37 20.99 0.08
CA GLN A 81 6.89 21.57 -1.18
C GLN A 81 5.99 22.77 -0.93
N LEU A 82 6.13 23.80 -1.77
CA LEU A 82 5.23 24.95 -1.83
C LEU A 82 4.14 24.68 -2.85
N GLN A 83 2.88 24.82 -2.44
CA GLN A 83 1.72 24.67 -3.29
C GLN A 83 1.09 26.05 -3.47
N ALA A 84 1.27 26.65 -4.65
CA ALA A 84 0.65 27.92 -5.00
C ALA A 84 -0.69 27.68 -5.71
N ARG A 85 -1.79 28.18 -5.13
CA ARG A 85 -3.10 28.25 -5.78
C ARG A 85 -3.34 29.68 -6.22
N GLN A 86 -3.48 29.90 -7.53
CA GLN A 86 -3.86 31.20 -8.05
C GLN A 86 -5.29 31.54 -7.63
N THR A 87 -5.49 32.79 -7.23
CA THR A 87 -6.80 33.33 -6.87
C THR A 87 -7.08 34.57 -7.69
N VAL A 88 -8.35 34.76 -8.04
CA VAL A 88 -8.83 36.00 -8.65
C VAL A 88 -9.83 36.61 -7.68
N SER A 89 -9.56 37.83 -7.26
CA SER A 89 -10.42 38.59 -6.36
C SER A 89 -10.76 39.94 -7.00
N PRO A 90 -11.98 40.46 -6.82
CA PRO A 90 -12.31 41.79 -7.29
C PRO A 90 -11.54 42.85 -6.48
N ALA A 91 -10.87 43.78 -7.17
CA ALA A 91 -10.30 44.97 -6.55
C ALA A 91 -11.40 46.00 -6.25
N TYR A 92 -11.08 47.02 -5.44
CA TYR A 92 -12.01 48.08 -5.05
C TYR A 92 -12.58 48.86 -6.26
N ASP A 93 -11.83 48.91 -7.36
CA ASP A 93 -12.23 49.53 -8.63
C ASP A 93 -12.93 48.54 -9.60
N GLY A 94 -13.26 47.33 -9.14
CA GLY A 94 -13.93 46.28 -9.92
C GLY A 94 -13.02 45.53 -10.89
N ARG A 95 -11.73 45.85 -10.97
CA ARG A 95 -10.78 45.12 -11.83
C ARG A 95 -10.40 43.77 -11.19
N PRO A 96 -10.16 42.72 -11.99
CA PRO A 96 -9.71 41.44 -11.45
C PRO A 96 -8.26 41.56 -10.94
N MET A 97 -8.06 41.31 -9.66
CA MET A 97 -6.74 41.18 -9.05
C MET A 97 -6.33 39.71 -8.99
N ARG A 98 -5.16 39.40 -9.54
CA ARG A 98 -4.56 38.06 -9.45
C ARG A 98 -3.67 37.97 -8.22
N GLY A 99 -3.98 37.04 -7.33
CA GLY A 99 -3.16 36.68 -6.19
C GLY A 99 -2.72 35.23 -6.26
N ALA A 100 -1.87 34.83 -5.33
CA ALA A 100 -1.56 33.44 -5.08
C ALA A 100 -1.62 33.17 -3.58
N ILE A 101 -2.36 32.14 -3.20
CA ILE A 101 -2.27 31.57 -1.86
C ILE A 101 -1.17 30.50 -1.92
N VAL A 102 -0.18 30.62 -1.04
CA VAL A 102 0.93 29.66 -0.95
C VAL A 102 0.76 28.83 0.32
N ASN A 103 0.59 27.52 0.14
CA ASN A 103 0.59 26.57 1.24
C ASN A 103 1.95 25.87 1.29
N TYR A 104 2.55 25.79 2.47
CA TYR A 104 3.78 25.04 2.69
C TYR A 104 3.48 23.66 3.25
N GLN A 105 3.94 22.62 2.56
CA GLN A 105 3.96 21.25 3.06
C GLN A 105 5.38 20.96 3.57
N PRO A 106 5.58 20.68 4.87
CA PRO A 106 6.90 20.33 5.39
C PRO A 106 7.38 18.97 4.89
N PRO A 107 8.71 18.69 4.96
CA PRO A 107 9.26 17.39 4.66
C PRO A 107 8.57 16.27 5.46
N GLN A 108 8.37 15.12 4.84
CA GLN A 108 7.74 13.96 5.47
C GLN A 108 8.64 12.74 5.38
N GLN A 109 8.76 12.02 6.49
CA GLN A 109 9.41 10.71 6.52
C GLN A 109 8.35 9.65 6.27
N LEU A 110 8.51 8.88 5.20
CA LEU A 110 7.60 7.81 4.80
C LEU A 110 8.28 6.47 5.11
N ASN A 111 7.58 5.62 5.86
CA ASN A 111 8.04 4.29 6.22
C ASN A 111 7.25 3.25 5.45
N TYR A 112 7.97 2.36 4.77
CA TYR A 112 7.43 1.28 3.97
C TYR A 112 7.86 -0.05 4.58
N PHE A 113 6.92 -0.97 4.72
CA PHE A 113 7.13 -2.31 5.23
C PHE A 113 6.00 -3.24 4.77
N CYS A 114 6.28 -4.55 4.77
CA CYS A 114 5.29 -5.62 4.67
C CYS A 114 5.27 -6.37 6.01
N GLU A 115 4.09 -6.57 6.60
CA GLU A 115 3.89 -7.35 7.81
C GLU A 115 2.91 -8.48 7.51
N MET A 116 3.23 -9.68 7.99
CA MET A 116 2.37 -10.84 7.87
C MET A 116 2.28 -11.63 9.16
N GLN A 117 1.15 -12.28 9.34
CA GLN A 117 0.94 -13.31 10.34
C GLN A 117 1.08 -14.69 9.68
N ILE A 118 1.92 -15.53 10.28
CA ILE A 118 2.18 -16.90 9.86
C ILE A 118 1.70 -17.80 10.99
N THR A 119 0.69 -18.62 10.70
CA THR A 119 0.19 -19.61 11.65
C THR A 119 0.81 -20.95 11.33
N ALA A 120 1.49 -21.53 12.32
CA ALA A 120 2.11 -22.84 12.26
C ALA A 120 1.48 -23.80 13.27
N ASP A 121 1.45 -25.08 12.93
CA ASP A 121 0.94 -26.14 13.79
C ASP A 121 1.95 -26.55 14.89
N ASN A 122 1.63 -27.62 15.61
CA ASN A 122 2.47 -28.13 16.72
C ASN A 122 3.83 -28.68 16.25
N GLN A 123 3.99 -28.94 14.96
CA GLN A 123 5.21 -29.42 14.32
C GLN A 123 5.96 -28.27 13.62
N ASP A 124 5.51 -27.03 13.84
CA ASP A 124 6.04 -25.81 13.22
C ASP A 124 5.84 -25.77 11.70
N ILE A 125 4.82 -26.48 11.19
CA ILE A 125 4.44 -26.46 9.77
C ILE A 125 3.45 -25.33 9.53
N ILE A 126 3.72 -24.50 8.52
CA ILE A 126 2.89 -23.35 8.16
C ILE A 126 1.54 -23.83 7.62
N GLU A 127 0.47 -23.56 8.37
CA GLU A 127 -0.92 -23.83 7.97
C GLU A 127 -1.50 -22.66 7.17
N SER A 128 -1.14 -21.43 7.52
CA SER A 128 -1.65 -20.25 6.83
C SER A 128 -0.74 -19.05 6.94
N ILE A 129 -0.78 -18.20 5.91
CA ILE A 129 -0.11 -16.90 5.88
C ILE A 129 -1.14 -15.82 5.56
N ARG A 130 -1.14 -14.72 6.31
CA ARG A 130 -1.98 -13.55 6.04
C ARG A 130 -1.15 -12.28 6.11
N ILE A 131 -1.27 -11.43 5.11
CA ILE A 131 -0.72 -10.08 5.16
C ILE A 131 -1.57 -9.27 6.15
N SER A 132 -0.95 -8.80 7.24
CA SER A 132 -1.61 -8.01 8.28
C SER A 132 -1.51 -6.51 8.01
N ARG A 133 -0.36 -6.06 7.49
CA ARG A 133 -0.16 -4.68 7.03
C ARG A 133 0.70 -4.66 5.78
N ASP A 134 0.25 -3.87 4.82
CA ASP A 134 0.97 -3.61 3.59
C ASP A 134 1.00 -2.11 3.36
N THR A 135 2.19 -1.59 3.09
CA THR A 135 2.39 -0.18 2.74
C THR A 135 2.52 -0.04 1.23
N ALA A 136 2.53 1.18 0.70
CA ALA A 136 2.81 1.37 -0.72
C ALA A 136 4.21 0.84 -1.09
N GLY A 137 4.40 0.47 -2.35
CA GLY A 137 5.73 0.13 -2.86
C GLY A 137 6.65 1.35 -2.89
N THR A 138 7.96 1.09 -2.92
CA THR A 138 9.00 2.13 -3.08
C THR A 138 9.35 2.40 -4.54
N GLY A 139 8.96 1.50 -5.46
CA GLY A 139 9.27 1.57 -6.89
C GLY A 139 8.01 1.45 -7.76
N PHE A 140 7.97 0.40 -8.59
CA PHE A 140 6.92 0.21 -9.59
C PHE A 140 5.66 -0.51 -9.08
N SER A 141 5.68 -1.02 -7.85
CA SER A 141 4.52 -1.69 -7.28
C SER A 141 3.67 -0.75 -6.44
N PHE A 142 2.37 -1.05 -6.38
CA PHE A 142 1.43 -0.38 -5.49
C PHE A 142 1.49 -0.89 -4.04
N SER A 143 2.25 -1.96 -3.77
CA SER A 143 2.31 -2.64 -2.47
C SER A 143 3.74 -3.04 -2.13
N ARG A 144 4.13 -2.96 -0.85
CA ARG A 144 5.46 -3.37 -0.40
C ARG A 144 5.59 -4.89 -0.33
N CYS A 145 4.52 -5.59 0.04
CA CYS A 145 4.51 -7.05 0.03
C CYS A 145 4.71 -7.62 -1.38
N SER A 146 4.10 -7.03 -2.40
CA SER A 146 4.31 -7.46 -3.79
C SER A 146 5.73 -7.21 -4.29
N GLU A 147 6.40 -6.12 -3.90
CA GLU A 147 7.83 -5.92 -4.24
C GLU A 147 8.74 -7.02 -3.69
N LEU A 148 8.39 -7.59 -2.54
CA LEU A 148 9.17 -8.65 -1.90
C LEU A 148 8.93 -10.03 -2.51
N PHE A 149 7.68 -10.34 -2.86
CA PHE A 149 7.25 -11.70 -3.20
C PHE A 149 6.85 -11.91 -4.66
N ALA A 150 6.72 -10.87 -5.48
CA ALA A 150 6.42 -10.98 -6.92
C ALA A 150 7.69 -11.11 -7.79
N ARG A 151 8.76 -11.72 -7.23
CA ARG A 151 10.05 -11.92 -7.90
C ARG A 151 10.13 -13.25 -8.65
#